data_AF-A0A966X2V3-F1
#
_entry.id   AF-A0A966X2V3-F1
#
_cell.length_a   1.000
_cell.length_b   1.000
_cell.length_c   1.000
_cell.angle_alpha   90.00
_cell.angle_beta   90.00
_cell.angle_gamma   90.00
#
_symmetry.space_group_name_H-M   'P 1'
#
loop_
_entity.id
_entity.type
_entity.pdbx_description
1 polymer ?
#
loop_
_entity_poly.entity_id
_entity_poly.type
_entity_poly.pdbx_seq_one_letter_code
_entity_poly.pdbx_strand_id
1 'polypeptide(L)'
;MLPSQITDAVSRVAAHLPDAILGIHVHNDGGLAVANSLAAVEAGATQVQGTMNGIGERCGNVDLTAVIANLELKYGRQCLPSGNLAHLTWVSRRVWELLGYDGPLGQPFVGPSAFSHKGGVHVSAVLRNPETYEHVSPDSIGNARKVLISELAGGSNVRAKLANRYADLEDPARTKAILEEIQDKEHAGYSFEKADGSFDLIVRRHLGQFQPLFEPKFYRIYSPGNENAADQNDLDIAGAIEASVKLRIGDQVELRAAEGSGPVDALNLALREALTPHFPEASELRLTDYVVKVVNSTEETAARVRVLLEHSFEGETFGTVGVNVDVIKASWNALVEAYHYALIRSAEFKHEQSSLSEQ
;
A
#
# COMPACT_ATOMS: atom_id res chain seq x y z
N MET A 1 0.45 30.53 19.54
CA MET A 1 1.68 30.84 20.31
C MET A 1 2.83 30.07 19.68
N LEU A 2 4.01 30.69 19.66
CA LEU A 2 5.26 30.03 19.28
C LEU A 2 5.81 29.20 20.46
N PRO A 3 6.66 28.19 20.23
CA PRO A 3 7.16 27.32 21.29
C PRO A 3 7.85 28.07 22.44
N SER A 4 8.68 29.08 22.14
CA SER A 4 9.33 29.90 23.17
C SER A 4 8.33 30.63 24.07
N GLN A 5 7.23 31.12 23.49
CA GLN A 5 6.17 31.79 24.26
C GLN A 5 5.42 30.81 25.15
N ILE A 6 5.28 29.55 24.73
CA ILE A 6 4.72 28.47 25.57
C ILE A 6 5.64 28.19 26.76
N THR A 7 6.94 28.03 26.52
CA THR A 7 7.94 27.83 27.59
C THR A 7 7.87 28.95 28.63
N ASP A 8 7.85 30.22 28.18
CA ASP A 8 7.76 31.38 29.08
C ASP A 8 6.43 31.42 29.86
N ALA A 9 5.32 31.08 29.22
CA ALA A 9 4.02 31.04 29.88
C ALA A 9 3.96 29.93 30.94
N VAL A 10 4.35 28.71 30.59
CA VAL A 10 4.32 27.56 31.50
C VAL A 10 5.28 27.76 32.65
N SER A 11 6.50 28.26 32.40
CA SER A 11 7.48 28.54 33.47
C SER A 11 6.96 29.57 34.47
N ARG A 12 6.28 30.63 33.99
CA ARG A 12 5.65 31.62 34.88
C ARG A 12 4.53 31.00 35.70
N VAL A 13 3.67 30.18 35.09
CA VAL A 13 2.59 29.49 35.81
C VAL A 13 3.16 28.55 36.87
N ALA A 14 4.17 27.74 36.53
CA ALA A 14 4.86 26.85 37.46
C ALA A 14 5.47 27.60 38.65
N ALA A 15 6.10 28.75 38.40
CA ALA A 15 6.67 29.58 39.46
C ALA A 15 5.61 30.18 40.40
N HIS A 16 4.43 30.51 39.88
CA HIS A 16 3.33 31.05 40.70
C HIS A 16 2.53 29.97 41.42
N LEU A 17 2.54 28.73 40.91
CA LEU A 17 1.77 27.59 41.42
C LEU A 17 2.69 26.37 41.59
N PRO A 18 3.64 26.38 42.54
CA PRO A 18 4.70 25.36 42.64
C PRO A 18 4.18 23.95 42.95
N ASP A 19 3.04 23.84 43.62
CA ASP A 19 2.44 22.56 44.00
C ASP A 19 1.42 22.03 42.97
N ALA A 20 1.14 22.79 41.91
CA ALA A 20 0.15 22.41 40.90
C ALA A 20 0.72 21.46 39.84
N ILE A 21 -0.03 20.42 39.52
CA ILE A 21 0.25 19.54 38.37
C ILE A 21 -0.22 20.28 37.11
N LEU A 22 0.74 20.70 36.27
CA LEU A 22 0.42 21.45 35.06
C LEU A 22 0.15 20.53 33.87
N GLY A 23 -0.93 20.83 33.15
CA GLY A 23 -1.28 20.22 31.89
C GLY A 23 -1.27 21.23 30.74
N ILE A 24 -1.10 20.73 29.51
CA ILE A 24 -1.18 21.54 28.29
C ILE A 24 -2.20 20.91 27.31
N HIS A 25 -3.04 21.76 26.72
CA HIS A 25 -3.95 21.39 25.63
C HIS A 25 -3.67 22.30 24.43
N VAL A 26 -3.22 21.73 23.33
CA VAL A 26 -2.74 22.51 22.17
C VAL A 26 -3.49 22.12 20.90
N HIS A 27 -4.01 23.13 20.20
CA HIS A 27 -4.53 22.99 18.84
C HIS A 27 -3.47 23.31 17.78
N ASN A 28 -3.69 22.84 16.55
CA ASN A 28 -2.69 22.86 15.48
C ASN A 28 -2.91 23.95 14.41
N ASP A 29 -3.63 25.03 14.72
CA ASP A 29 -3.97 26.10 13.76
C ASP A 29 -2.73 26.76 13.11
N GLY A 30 -1.61 26.78 13.82
CA GLY A 30 -0.32 27.29 13.30
C GLY A 30 0.65 26.21 12.84
N GLY A 31 0.26 24.93 12.83
CA GLY A 31 1.16 23.80 12.52
C GLY A 31 2.22 23.52 13.59
N LEU A 32 2.05 24.04 14.81
CA LEU A 32 3.05 24.02 15.89
C LEU A 32 2.61 23.19 17.10
N ALA A 33 1.52 22.40 17.01
CA ALA A 33 0.95 21.75 18.18
C ALA A 33 1.93 20.81 18.90
N VAL A 34 2.62 19.94 18.15
CA VAL A 34 3.61 19.01 18.72
C VAL A 34 4.77 19.77 19.37
N ALA A 35 5.32 20.76 18.67
CA ALA A 35 6.45 21.56 19.19
C ALA A 35 6.07 22.32 20.47
N ASN A 36 4.88 22.92 20.50
CA ASN A 36 4.35 23.62 21.67
C ASN A 36 4.10 22.66 22.85
N SER A 37 3.55 21.47 22.60
CA SER A 37 3.35 20.48 23.66
C SER A 37 4.68 19.98 24.26
N LEU A 38 5.70 19.74 23.43
CA LEU A 38 7.03 19.35 23.91
C LEU A 38 7.69 20.49 24.71
N ALA A 39 7.59 21.73 24.23
CA ALA A 39 8.12 22.91 24.93
C ALA A 39 7.43 23.14 26.30
N ALA A 40 6.13 22.84 26.40
CA ALA A 40 5.41 22.88 27.67
C ALA A 40 5.91 21.80 28.65
N VAL A 41 6.17 20.58 28.16
CA VAL A 41 6.72 19.49 28.99
C VAL A 41 8.12 19.83 29.49
N GLU A 42 8.98 20.40 28.65
CA GLU A 42 10.30 20.89 29.07
C GLU A 42 10.20 21.98 30.14
N ALA A 43 9.18 22.83 30.07
CA ALA A 43 8.90 23.87 31.05
C ALA A 43 8.22 23.38 32.35
N GLY A 44 7.94 22.08 32.47
CA GLY A 44 7.40 21.46 33.69
C GLY A 44 5.95 20.97 33.60
N ALA A 45 5.30 21.04 32.44
CA ALA A 45 4.02 20.36 32.26
C ALA A 45 4.19 18.83 32.33
N THR A 46 3.27 18.15 33.01
CA THR A 46 3.30 16.69 33.23
C THR A 46 2.13 15.97 32.56
N GLN A 47 1.13 16.71 32.09
CA GLN A 47 0.02 16.18 31.30
C GLN A 47 -0.03 16.87 29.92
N VAL A 48 -0.15 16.08 28.85
CA VAL A 48 -0.46 16.58 27.51
C VAL A 48 -1.82 16.07 27.09
N GLN A 49 -2.73 16.98 26.76
CA GLN A 49 -4.06 16.71 26.26
C GLN A 49 -4.07 16.85 24.74
N GLY A 50 -4.57 15.83 24.06
CA GLY A 50 -4.60 15.74 22.60
C GLY A 50 -5.43 14.55 22.15
N THR A 51 -5.30 14.18 20.89
CA THR A 51 -6.03 13.06 20.30
C THR A 51 -5.11 12.17 19.49
N MET A 52 -5.48 10.90 19.34
CA MET A 52 -4.84 10.03 18.36
C MET A 52 -5.01 10.64 16.97
N ASN A 53 -3.93 10.69 16.21
CA ASN A 53 -3.89 11.24 14.86
C ASN A 53 -4.22 12.74 14.76
N GLY A 54 -4.19 13.48 15.87
CA GLY A 54 -4.42 14.92 15.89
C GLY A 54 -5.84 15.34 15.53
N ILE A 55 -6.81 14.42 15.56
CA ILE A 55 -8.21 14.70 15.23
C ILE A 55 -8.80 15.74 16.19
N GLY A 56 -9.56 16.69 15.66
CA GLY A 56 -10.20 17.72 16.47
C GLY A 56 -10.83 18.80 15.61
N GLU A 57 -11.28 19.87 16.23
CA GLU A 57 -11.84 21.01 15.51
C GLU A 57 -10.79 21.68 14.60
N ARG A 58 -11.23 22.18 13.44
CA ARG A 58 -10.42 22.98 12.50
C ARG A 58 -9.17 22.22 12.04
N CYS A 59 -7.99 22.68 12.46
CA CYS A 59 -6.69 22.09 12.15
C CYS A 59 -6.31 20.93 13.09
N GLY A 60 -7.19 20.59 14.04
CA GLY A 60 -7.01 19.47 14.94
C GLY A 60 -6.41 19.83 16.30
N ASN A 61 -6.38 18.82 17.18
CA ASN A 61 -5.61 18.86 18.42
C ASN A 61 -4.16 18.42 18.14
N VAL A 62 -3.31 18.48 19.17
CA VAL A 62 -1.99 17.86 19.08
C VAL A 62 -2.12 16.35 18.82
N ASP A 63 -1.32 15.85 17.87
CA ASP A 63 -1.24 14.43 17.55
C ASP A 63 -0.46 13.67 18.63
N LEU A 64 -1.19 12.88 19.42
CA LEU A 64 -0.62 12.08 20.49
C LEU A 64 0.34 11.01 19.96
N THR A 65 0.19 10.54 18.72
CA THR A 65 1.14 9.56 18.15
C THR A 65 2.55 10.16 18.08
N ALA A 66 2.67 11.39 17.58
CA ALA A 66 3.94 12.11 17.48
C ALA A 66 4.46 12.57 18.85
N VAL A 67 3.59 13.03 19.75
CA VAL A 67 4.01 13.47 21.10
C VAL A 67 4.57 12.30 21.90
N ILE A 68 3.83 11.18 22.00
CA ILE A 68 4.26 9.98 22.74
C ILE A 68 5.58 9.48 22.17
N ALA A 69 5.71 9.36 20.84
CA ALA A 69 6.92 8.87 20.21
C ALA A 69 8.14 9.76 20.49
N ASN A 70 8.00 11.09 20.43
CA ASN A 70 9.10 11.99 20.76
C ASN A 70 9.46 11.92 22.25
N LEU A 71 8.47 11.88 23.15
CA LEU A 71 8.72 11.81 24.59
C LEU A 71 9.44 10.52 24.99
N GLU A 72 8.99 9.36 24.49
CA GLU A 72 9.62 8.09 24.84
C GLU A 72 10.96 7.88 24.15
N LEU A 73 11.05 8.10 22.83
CA LEU A 73 12.24 7.74 22.04
C LEU A 73 13.36 8.78 22.11
N LYS A 74 13.02 10.06 22.30
CA LYS A 74 14.02 11.17 22.26
C LYS A 74 14.26 11.80 23.61
N TYR A 75 13.22 11.94 24.43
CA TYR A 75 13.34 12.52 25.78
C TYR A 75 13.53 11.47 26.87
N GLY A 76 13.35 10.17 26.57
CA GLY A 76 13.44 9.10 27.57
C GLY A 76 12.35 9.19 28.66
N ARG A 77 11.22 9.82 28.34
CA ARG A 77 10.09 10.01 29.26
C ARG A 77 9.00 9.00 28.95
N GLN A 78 8.81 8.03 29.83
CA GLN A 78 7.79 7.01 29.68
C GLN A 78 6.38 7.61 29.74
N CYS A 79 5.59 7.40 28.67
CA CYS A 79 4.19 7.84 28.58
C CYS A 79 3.22 6.65 28.71
N LEU A 80 3.64 5.48 28.22
CA LEU A 80 2.87 4.25 28.15
C LEU A 80 3.48 3.16 29.03
N PRO A 81 2.71 2.11 29.39
CA PRO A 81 3.28 0.90 29.97
C PRO A 81 4.39 0.32 29.08
N SER A 82 5.42 -0.26 29.70
CA SER A 82 6.58 -0.80 28.98
C SER A 82 6.15 -1.80 27.91
N GLY A 83 6.74 -1.68 26.72
CA GLY A 83 6.43 -2.51 25.55
C GLY A 83 5.30 -2.00 24.66
N ASN A 84 4.47 -1.06 25.13
CA ASN A 84 3.28 -0.64 24.37
C ASN A 84 3.57 0.35 23.24
N LEU A 85 4.76 0.96 23.20
CA LEU A 85 5.13 1.93 22.18
C LEU A 85 5.08 1.32 20.76
N ALA A 86 5.45 0.04 20.62
CA ALA A 86 5.40 -0.68 19.35
C ALA A 86 3.96 -0.89 18.81
N HIS A 87 2.91 -0.60 19.59
CA HIS A 87 1.53 -0.69 19.12
C HIS A 87 0.98 0.63 18.56
N LEU A 88 1.75 1.72 18.62
CA LEU A 88 1.24 3.06 18.29
C LEU A 88 0.80 3.18 16.83
N THR A 89 1.54 2.57 15.90
CA THR A 89 1.17 2.53 14.47
C THR A 89 -0.13 1.74 14.26
N TRP A 90 -0.31 0.62 14.95
CA TRP A 90 -1.54 -0.17 14.85
C TRP A 90 -2.75 0.62 15.39
N VAL A 91 -2.62 1.28 16.54
CA VAL A 91 -3.69 2.10 17.12
C VAL A 91 -4.05 3.25 16.18
N SER A 92 -3.06 3.95 15.62
CA SER A 92 -3.27 5.02 14.64
C SER A 92 -4.09 4.56 13.45
N ARG A 93 -3.72 3.43 12.85
CA ARG A 93 -4.45 2.83 11.71
C ARG A 93 -5.87 2.43 12.10
N ARG A 94 -6.06 1.83 13.28
CA ARG A 94 -7.38 1.43 13.75
C ARG A 94 -8.30 2.63 13.97
N VAL A 95 -7.78 3.76 14.45
CA VAL A 95 -8.56 5.01 14.58
C VAL A 95 -8.98 5.53 13.21
N TRP A 96 -8.09 5.52 12.22
CA TRP A 96 -8.42 5.93 10.85
C TRP A 96 -9.51 5.05 10.23
N GLU A 97 -9.36 3.73 10.36
CA GLU A 97 -10.33 2.74 9.88
C GLU A 97 -11.72 2.95 10.51
N LEU A 98 -11.78 3.12 11.84
CA LEU A 98 -13.06 3.33 12.55
C LEU A 98 -13.78 4.62 12.14
N LEU A 99 -13.04 5.62 11.66
CA LEU A 99 -13.61 6.88 11.17
C LEU A 99 -13.91 6.85 9.67
N GLY A 100 -13.52 5.79 8.95
CA GLY A 100 -13.71 5.67 7.50
C GLY A 100 -12.81 6.62 6.70
N TYR A 101 -11.62 6.96 7.21
CA TYR A 101 -10.62 7.77 6.51
C TYR A 101 -9.33 6.96 6.31
N ASP A 102 -8.61 7.21 5.21
CA ASP A 102 -7.31 6.57 4.95
C ASP A 102 -6.16 7.17 5.78
N GLY A 103 -6.34 8.38 6.30
CA GLY A 103 -5.30 9.15 6.98
C GLY A 103 -4.17 9.62 6.05
N PRO A 104 -3.28 10.52 6.53
CA PRO A 104 -2.17 11.02 5.73
C PRO A 104 -1.04 9.98 5.62
N LEU A 105 -0.57 9.73 4.39
CA LEU A 105 0.53 8.78 4.14
C LEU A 105 1.82 9.16 4.89
N GLY A 106 2.11 10.46 4.96
CA GLY A 106 3.30 11.03 5.60
C GLY A 106 3.10 11.44 7.06
N GLN A 107 2.12 10.89 7.77
CA GLN A 107 1.95 11.17 9.19
C GLN A 107 3.24 10.85 9.97
N PRO A 108 3.78 11.76 10.80
CA PRO A 108 5.01 11.50 11.54
C PRO A 108 4.93 10.19 12.34
N PHE A 109 6.01 9.40 12.30
CA PHE A 109 6.14 8.08 12.93
C PHE A 109 5.21 6.98 12.40
N VAL A 110 3.90 7.19 12.41
CA VAL A 110 2.90 6.10 12.18
C VAL A 110 2.41 6.01 10.73
N GLY A 111 2.68 7.03 9.91
CA GLY A 111 2.26 7.06 8.52
C GLY A 111 2.91 5.94 7.71
N PRO A 112 2.20 5.35 6.73
CA PRO A 112 2.73 4.27 5.89
C PRO A 112 3.95 4.67 5.05
N SER A 113 4.19 5.97 4.89
CA SER A 113 5.35 6.54 4.20
C SER A 113 6.39 7.19 5.13
N ALA A 114 6.21 7.14 6.46
CA ALA A 114 7.09 7.79 7.42
C ALA A 114 8.54 7.24 7.40
N PHE A 115 8.70 5.99 6.98
CA PHE A 115 9.99 5.30 6.84
C PHE A 115 10.18 4.70 5.43
N SER A 116 9.60 5.37 4.43
CA SER A 116 9.73 4.98 3.02
C SER A 116 10.90 5.70 2.35
N HIS A 117 11.75 4.93 1.68
CA HIS A 117 12.93 5.42 0.96
C HIS A 117 12.78 5.15 -0.53
N LYS A 118 12.86 6.20 -1.35
CA LYS A 118 12.65 6.14 -2.81
C LYS A 118 13.92 6.44 -3.60
N GLY A 119 14.66 7.49 -3.21
CA GLY A 119 15.87 7.92 -3.92
C GLY A 119 16.99 6.88 -3.82
N GLY A 120 17.66 6.57 -4.94
CA GLY A 120 18.75 5.58 -4.99
C GLY A 120 19.85 5.81 -3.95
N VAL A 121 20.26 7.08 -3.75
CA VAL A 121 21.26 7.44 -2.74
C VAL A 121 20.74 7.19 -1.31
N HIS A 122 19.49 7.55 -1.03
CA HIS A 122 18.87 7.35 0.29
C HIS A 122 18.78 5.86 0.62
N VAL A 123 18.31 5.05 -0.34
CA VAL A 123 18.18 3.60 -0.17
C VAL A 123 19.55 2.95 0.04
N SER A 124 20.56 3.30 -0.76
CA SER A 124 21.91 2.76 -0.59
C SER A 124 22.50 3.08 0.79
N ALA A 125 22.30 4.29 1.29
CA ALA A 125 22.78 4.71 2.60
C ALA A 125 22.03 4.03 3.75
N VAL A 126 20.69 3.97 3.71
CA VAL A 126 19.88 3.39 4.78
C VAL A 126 20.11 1.89 4.95
N LEU A 127 20.43 1.18 3.86
CA LEU A 127 20.77 -0.25 3.92
C LEU A 127 22.12 -0.51 4.59
N ARG A 128 23.06 0.44 4.52
CA ARG A 128 24.38 0.34 5.17
C ARG A 128 24.33 0.81 6.62
N ASN A 129 23.65 1.93 6.84
CA ASN A 129 23.44 2.50 8.17
C ASN A 129 22.08 3.21 8.20
N PRO A 130 21.05 2.59 8.81
CA PRO A 130 19.72 3.18 8.91
C PRO A 130 19.67 4.59 9.50
N GLU A 131 20.52 4.90 10.48
CA GLU A 131 20.54 6.18 11.18
C GLU A 131 20.89 7.39 10.29
N THR A 132 21.39 7.13 9.08
CA THR A 132 21.67 8.19 8.08
C THR A 132 20.41 8.91 7.61
N TYR A 133 19.27 8.22 7.58
CA TYR A 133 18.00 8.76 7.10
C TYR A 133 16.81 8.46 8.02
N GLU A 134 16.97 7.57 9.00
CA GLU A 134 15.94 7.23 9.98
C GLU A 134 16.30 7.80 11.34
N HIS A 135 15.48 8.72 11.84
CA HIS A 135 15.72 9.37 13.12
C HIS A 135 15.43 8.47 14.34
N VAL A 136 14.75 7.33 14.12
CA VAL A 136 14.49 6.25 15.08
C VAL A 136 14.29 4.95 14.29
N SER A 137 14.43 3.79 14.94
CA SER A 137 14.03 2.52 14.34
C SER A 137 12.51 2.48 14.08
N PRO A 138 12.04 2.11 12.88
CA PRO A 138 10.60 1.96 12.62
C PRO A 138 9.93 0.90 13.51
N ASP A 139 10.65 -0.16 13.86
CA ASP A 139 10.10 -1.25 14.67
C ASP A 139 9.72 -0.79 16.08
N SER A 140 10.41 0.22 16.63
CA SER A 140 10.14 0.72 17.97
C SER A 140 8.77 1.39 18.11
N ILE A 141 8.12 1.74 16.99
CA ILE A 141 6.80 2.36 16.94
C ILE A 141 5.75 1.48 16.24
N GLY A 142 6.12 0.25 15.87
CA GLY A 142 5.27 -0.69 15.12
C GLY A 142 5.11 -0.34 13.64
N ASN A 143 6.04 0.43 13.08
CA ASN A 143 6.08 0.69 11.65
C ASN A 143 7.19 -0.15 10.99
N ALA A 144 7.36 -0.05 9.68
CA ALA A 144 8.37 -0.80 8.95
C ALA A 144 9.08 0.08 7.93
N ARG A 145 10.37 -0.18 7.73
CA ARG A 145 11.14 0.39 6.62
C ARG A 145 10.58 -0.13 5.30
N LYS A 146 10.39 0.78 4.34
CA LYS A 146 9.96 0.41 2.98
C LYS A 146 10.92 0.99 1.95
N VAL A 147 11.33 0.18 0.98
CA VAL A 147 12.10 0.65 -0.18
C VAL A 147 11.17 0.67 -1.39
N LEU A 148 10.88 1.87 -1.87
CA LEU A 148 10.07 2.09 -3.07
C LEU A 148 10.96 2.02 -4.30
N ILE A 149 10.45 1.39 -5.36
CA ILE A 149 11.10 1.37 -6.67
C ILE A 149 10.45 2.45 -7.53
N SER A 150 11.27 3.20 -8.25
CA SER A 150 10.84 4.24 -9.19
C SER A 150 11.90 4.49 -10.24
N GLU A 151 11.62 5.38 -11.20
CA GLU A 151 12.52 5.85 -12.25
C GLU A 151 13.91 6.26 -11.70
N LEU A 152 13.93 6.86 -10.50
CA LEU A 152 15.13 7.32 -9.80
C LEU A 152 15.85 6.22 -9.00
N ALA A 153 15.35 4.99 -9.04
CA ALA A 153 15.95 3.85 -8.36
C ALA A 153 17.17 3.35 -9.14
N GLY A 154 18.31 3.21 -8.48
CA GLY A 154 19.45 2.50 -9.05
C GLY A 154 19.28 0.98 -8.94
N GLY A 155 20.11 0.20 -9.64
CA GLY A 155 20.09 -1.27 -9.55
C GLY A 155 20.30 -1.81 -8.11
N SER A 156 20.89 -1.01 -7.21
CA SER A 156 20.97 -1.30 -5.78
C SER A 156 19.61 -1.38 -5.08
N ASN A 157 18.63 -0.58 -5.49
CA ASN A 157 17.30 -0.55 -4.87
C ASN A 157 16.49 -1.78 -5.28
N VAL A 158 16.59 -2.16 -6.56
CA VAL A 158 16.01 -3.39 -7.11
C VAL A 158 16.59 -4.59 -6.37
N ARG A 159 17.93 -4.68 -6.27
CA ARG A 159 18.59 -5.73 -5.47
C ARG A 159 18.16 -5.72 -4.01
N ALA A 160 18.03 -4.56 -3.37
CA ALA A 160 17.64 -4.47 -1.97
C ALA A 160 16.20 -4.93 -1.72
N LYS A 161 15.25 -4.55 -2.58
CA LYS A 161 13.85 -5.01 -2.47
C LYS A 161 13.74 -6.51 -2.70
N LEU A 162 14.61 -7.06 -3.54
CA LEU A 162 14.53 -8.44 -4.00
C LEU A 162 15.49 -9.40 -3.28
N ALA A 163 16.42 -8.91 -2.47
CA ALA A 163 17.47 -9.72 -1.82
C ALA A 163 16.90 -10.88 -0.98
N ASN A 164 15.73 -10.68 -0.38
CA ASN A 164 15.07 -11.70 0.44
C ASN A 164 14.31 -12.75 -0.37
N ARG A 165 14.05 -12.52 -1.67
CA ARG A 165 13.17 -13.36 -2.51
C ARG A 165 13.89 -14.00 -3.70
N TYR A 166 14.95 -13.36 -4.20
CA TYR A 166 15.69 -13.81 -5.37
C TYR A 166 17.19 -13.69 -5.08
N ALA A 167 17.76 -14.75 -4.48
CA ALA A 167 19.20 -14.84 -4.23
C ALA A 167 20.04 -14.75 -5.52
N ASP A 168 19.45 -15.14 -6.66
CA ASP A 168 20.07 -15.13 -7.99
C ASP A 168 20.27 -13.75 -8.64
N LEU A 169 19.99 -12.65 -7.92
CA LEU A 169 20.12 -11.28 -8.45
C LEU A 169 21.54 -10.70 -8.40
N GLU A 170 22.56 -11.55 -8.24
CA GLU A 170 23.95 -11.11 -8.28
C GLU A 170 24.39 -10.66 -9.69
N ASP A 171 23.70 -11.11 -10.76
CA ASP A 171 24.01 -10.71 -12.14
C ASP A 171 23.65 -9.23 -12.40
N PRO A 172 24.65 -8.35 -12.61
CA PRO A 172 24.41 -6.93 -12.86
C PRO A 172 23.66 -6.67 -14.18
N ALA A 173 23.80 -7.55 -15.18
CA ALA A 173 23.13 -7.39 -16.47
C ALA A 173 21.61 -7.61 -16.34
N ARG A 174 21.19 -8.65 -15.59
CA ARG A 174 19.78 -8.92 -15.29
C ARG A 174 19.16 -7.79 -14.46
N THR A 175 19.88 -7.32 -13.44
CA THR A 175 19.42 -6.18 -12.62
C THR A 175 19.19 -4.93 -13.49
N LYS A 176 20.07 -4.68 -14.46
CA LYS A 176 19.93 -3.55 -15.40
C LYS A 176 18.72 -3.71 -16.29
N ALA A 177 18.51 -4.88 -16.87
CA ALA A 177 17.36 -5.16 -17.75
C ALA A 177 16.01 -5.02 -17.01
N ILE A 178 15.93 -5.50 -15.77
CA ILE A 178 14.75 -5.31 -14.91
C ILE A 178 14.48 -3.81 -14.68
N LEU A 179 15.53 -3.04 -14.37
CA LEU A 179 15.40 -1.61 -14.12
C LEU A 179 14.95 -0.85 -15.37
N GLU A 180 15.50 -1.18 -16.54
CA GLU A 180 15.12 -0.60 -17.83
C GLU A 180 13.64 -0.86 -18.13
N GLU A 181 13.14 -2.10 -17.97
CA GLU A 181 11.71 -2.40 -18.18
C GLU A 181 10.81 -1.63 -17.19
N ILE A 182 11.24 -1.47 -15.94
CA ILE A 182 10.48 -0.70 -14.94
C ILE A 182 10.43 0.78 -15.33
N GLN A 183 11.55 1.37 -15.75
CA GLN A 183 11.61 2.75 -16.22
C GLN A 183 10.70 2.97 -17.43
N ASP A 184 10.80 2.10 -18.43
CA ASP A 184 9.95 2.16 -19.63
C ASP A 184 8.45 2.06 -19.28
N LYS A 185 8.09 1.19 -18.33
CA LYS A 185 6.71 1.06 -17.85
C LYS A 185 6.27 2.29 -17.05
N GLU A 186 7.11 2.85 -16.17
CA GLU A 186 6.74 4.08 -15.44
C GLU A 186 6.54 5.26 -16.40
N HIS A 187 7.40 5.42 -17.42
CA HIS A 187 7.18 6.39 -18.51
C HIS A 187 5.88 6.13 -19.26
N ALA A 188 5.49 4.87 -19.42
CA ALA A 188 4.21 4.50 -20.02
C ALA A 188 2.99 4.77 -19.11
N GLY A 189 3.20 5.11 -17.83
CA GLY A 189 2.18 5.48 -16.85
C GLY A 189 2.02 4.51 -15.68
N TYR A 190 2.80 3.42 -15.63
CA TYR A 190 2.73 2.43 -14.55
C TYR A 190 3.22 3.02 -13.23
N SER A 191 2.83 2.40 -12.12
CA SER A 191 3.40 2.69 -10.80
C SER A 191 3.46 1.40 -10.00
N PHE A 192 4.67 1.05 -9.56
CA PHE A 192 4.93 -0.19 -8.82
C PHE A 192 4.98 0.02 -7.30
N GLU A 193 4.56 1.18 -6.80
CA GLU A 193 4.58 1.50 -5.36
C GLU A 193 3.65 0.61 -4.53
N LYS A 194 2.50 0.23 -5.10
CA LYS A 194 1.52 -0.69 -4.50
C LYS A 194 1.29 -1.95 -5.34
N ALA A 195 2.05 -2.14 -6.41
CA ALA A 195 1.84 -3.22 -7.37
C ALA A 195 2.94 -4.29 -7.27
N ASP A 196 3.16 -4.80 -6.06
CA ASP A 196 4.22 -5.77 -5.77
C ASP A 196 4.09 -7.06 -6.58
N GLY A 197 2.87 -7.52 -6.89
CA GLY A 197 2.64 -8.69 -7.74
C GLY A 197 3.07 -8.46 -9.19
N SER A 198 2.71 -7.32 -9.78
CA SER A 198 3.15 -6.96 -11.14
C SER A 198 4.67 -6.77 -11.22
N PHE A 199 5.26 -6.16 -10.18
CA PHE A 199 6.71 -6.00 -10.09
C PHE A 199 7.43 -7.35 -9.99
N ASP A 200 6.92 -8.27 -9.15
CA ASP A 200 7.45 -9.62 -8.99
C ASP A 200 7.42 -10.41 -10.31
N LEU A 201 6.33 -10.32 -11.07
CA LEU A 201 6.21 -10.96 -12.39
C LEU A 201 7.22 -10.41 -13.41
N ILE A 202 7.52 -9.11 -13.40
CA ILE A 202 8.59 -8.54 -14.25
C ILE A 202 9.94 -9.18 -13.89
N VAL A 203 10.24 -9.28 -12.60
CA VAL A 203 11.50 -9.87 -12.13
C VAL A 203 11.61 -11.33 -12.58
N ARG A 204 10.56 -12.13 -12.37
CA ARG A 204 10.53 -13.54 -12.78
C ARG A 204 10.75 -13.72 -14.29
N ARG A 205 10.20 -12.84 -15.13
CA ARG A 205 10.42 -12.88 -16.59
C ARG A 205 11.90 -12.72 -16.93
N HIS A 206 12.58 -11.74 -16.34
CA HIS A 206 14.02 -11.51 -16.55
C HIS A 206 14.91 -12.61 -15.95
N LEU A 207 14.46 -13.27 -14.90
CA LEU A 207 15.17 -14.41 -14.31
C LEU A 207 14.91 -15.73 -15.04
N GLY A 208 14.00 -15.77 -16.02
CA GLY A 208 13.57 -17.01 -16.67
C GLY A 208 12.73 -17.92 -15.77
N GLN A 209 12.24 -17.39 -14.65
CA GLN A 209 11.44 -18.08 -13.64
C GLN A 209 9.93 -17.86 -13.81
N PHE A 210 9.52 -17.12 -14.85
CA PHE A 210 8.11 -16.95 -15.21
C PHE A 210 7.70 -17.93 -16.30
N GLN A 211 6.84 -18.89 -15.95
CA GLN A 211 6.12 -19.70 -16.93
C GLN A 211 4.62 -19.38 -16.83
N PRO A 212 3.98 -18.90 -17.92
CA PRO A 212 2.55 -18.62 -17.89
C PRO A 212 1.75 -19.90 -17.62
N LEU A 213 1.02 -19.93 -16.51
CA LEU A 213 0.12 -21.04 -16.15
C LEU A 213 -1.10 -21.15 -17.10
N PHE A 214 -1.49 -20.03 -17.70
CA PHE A 214 -2.54 -19.93 -18.70
C PHE A 214 -2.24 -18.77 -19.67
N GLU A 215 -2.88 -18.77 -20.83
CA GLU A 215 -2.75 -17.71 -21.83
C GLU A 215 -4.14 -17.21 -22.23
N PRO A 216 -4.46 -15.94 -21.94
CA PRO A 216 -5.63 -15.27 -22.49
C PRO A 216 -5.65 -15.24 -24.02
N LYS A 217 -6.75 -15.70 -24.64
CA LYS A 217 -6.96 -15.62 -26.09
C LYS A 217 -7.84 -14.44 -26.47
N PHE A 218 -8.99 -14.31 -25.81
CA PHE A 218 -9.81 -13.11 -25.91
C PHE A 218 -10.72 -12.99 -24.68
N TYR A 219 -11.21 -11.77 -24.46
CA TYR A 219 -12.38 -11.54 -23.63
C TYR A 219 -13.41 -10.74 -24.43
N ARG A 220 -14.68 -10.91 -24.09
CA ARG A 220 -15.81 -10.15 -24.64
C ARG A 220 -16.63 -9.66 -23.47
N ILE A 221 -17.07 -8.41 -23.55
CA ILE A 221 -18.03 -7.85 -22.59
C ILE A 221 -19.29 -7.53 -23.36
N TYR A 222 -20.42 -7.95 -22.81
CA TYR A 222 -21.74 -7.59 -23.27
C TYR A 222 -22.44 -6.83 -22.15
N SER A 223 -22.70 -5.55 -22.42
CA SER A 223 -23.52 -4.71 -21.57
C SER A 223 -24.85 -4.50 -22.30
N PRO A 224 -25.96 -5.08 -21.84
CA PRO A 224 -27.28 -4.72 -22.36
C PRO A 224 -27.49 -3.23 -22.06
N GLY A 225 -27.54 -2.41 -23.12
CA GLY A 225 -27.73 -0.97 -23.01
C GLY A 225 -29.16 -0.69 -22.56
N ASN A 226 -29.34 -0.17 -21.35
CA ASN A 226 -30.65 0.14 -20.82
C ASN A 226 -30.84 1.66 -20.74
N GLU A 227 -31.30 2.29 -21.82
CA GLU A 227 -31.96 3.60 -21.73
C GLU A 227 -33.29 3.53 -20.93
N ASN A 228 -33.77 2.33 -20.57
CA ASN A 228 -35.10 2.12 -19.96
C ASN A 228 -35.15 1.26 -18.68
N ALA A 229 -34.02 0.82 -18.08
CA ALA A 229 -34.05 0.01 -16.85
C ALA A 229 -33.75 0.80 -15.57
N ALA A 230 -33.68 2.13 -15.65
CA ALA A 230 -33.31 2.97 -14.52
C ALA A 230 -34.42 3.15 -13.46
N ASP A 231 -35.65 2.68 -13.67
CA ASP A 231 -36.79 3.04 -12.81
C ASP A 231 -37.65 1.86 -12.30
N GLN A 232 -37.24 0.60 -12.48
CA GLN A 232 -37.99 -0.52 -11.90
C GLN A 232 -37.09 -1.43 -11.07
N ASN A 233 -37.49 -1.61 -9.80
CA ASN A 233 -36.97 -2.58 -8.82
C ASN A 233 -37.18 -4.05 -9.24
N ASP A 234 -37.12 -4.37 -10.54
CA ASP A 234 -37.07 -5.75 -11.02
C ASP A 234 -35.61 -6.21 -11.03
N LEU A 235 -35.22 -6.82 -9.90
CA LEU A 235 -33.90 -7.42 -9.67
C LEU A 235 -33.52 -8.51 -10.68
N ASP A 236 -34.48 -9.01 -11.47
CA ASP A 236 -34.26 -10.09 -12.44
C ASP A 236 -33.83 -9.60 -13.84
N ILE A 237 -33.92 -8.30 -14.15
CA ILE A 237 -33.54 -7.73 -15.48
C ILE A 237 -32.64 -6.48 -15.35
N ALA A 238 -32.39 -6.00 -14.13
CA ALA A 238 -31.54 -4.85 -13.87
C ALA A 238 -30.04 -5.17 -14.03
N GLY A 239 -29.50 -4.98 -15.24
CA GLY A 239 -28.13 -4.46 -15.41
C GLY A 239 -26.95 -5.39 -15.10
N ALA A 240 -27.12 -6.72 -15.19
CA ALA A 240 -25.98 -7.63 -15.17
C ALA A 240 -25.10 -7.43 -16.42
N ILE A 241 -23.82 -7.13 -16.23
CA ILE A 241 -22.85 -7.12 -17.33
C ILE A 241 -22.32 -8.54 -17.48
N GLU A 242 -22.45 -9.10 -18.68
CA GLU A 242 -21.88 -10.40 -19.00
C GLU A 242 -20.45 -10.21 -19.52
N ALA A 243 -19.52 -11.02 -19.05
CA ALA A 243 -18.21 -11.16 -19.67
C ALA A 243 -17.94 -12.62 -20.04
N SER A 244 -17.41 -12.85 -21.24
CA SER A 244 -16.90 -14.14 -21.69
C SER A 244 -15.39 -14.10 -21.81
N VAL A 245 -14.69 -15.10 -21.29
CA VAL A 245 -13.23 -15.20 -21.34
C VAL A 245 -12.83 -16.53 -21.98
N LYS A 246 -11.94 -16.47 -22.97
CA LYS A 246 -11.30 -17.64 -23.58
C LYS A 246 -9.84 -17.73 -23.18
N LEU A 247 -9.46 -18.84 -22.55
CA LEU A 247 -8.09 -19.11 -22.08
C LEU A 247 -7.55 -20.38 -22.71
N ARG A 248 -6.22 -20.46 -22.84
CA ARG A 248 -5.50 -21.70 -23.09
C ARG A 248 -4.75 -22.10 -21.81
N ILE A 249 -4.95 -23.32 -21.33
CA ILE A 249 -4.31 -23.87 -20.12
C ILE A 249 -3.64 -25.19 -20.55
N GLY A 250 -2.31 -25.17 -20.66
CA GLY A 250 -1.59 -26.24 -21.35
C GLY A 250 -2.10 -26.42 -22.79
N ASP A 251 -2.57 -27.63 -23.10
CA ASP A 251 -3.17 -27.98 -24.40
C ASP A 251 -4.69 -27.79 -24.46
N GLN A 252 -5.31 -27.44 -23.33
CA GLN A 252 -6.76 -27.27 -23.23
C GLN A 252 -7.18 -25.82 -23.48
N VAL A 253 -8.38 -25.65 -24.05
CA VAL A 253 -8.96 -24.33 -24.30
C VAL A 253 -10.29 -24.24 -23.55
N GLU A 254 -10.37 -23.30 -22.63
CA GLU A 254 -11.55 -23.03 -21.82
C GLU A 254 -12.25 -21.77 -22.33
N LEU A 255 -13.58 -21.83 -22.42
CA LEU A 255 -14.44 -20.68 -22.61
C LEU A 255 -15.45 -20.68 -21.46
N ARG A 256 -15.49 -19.59 -20.69
CA ARG A 256 -16.48 -19.36 -19.64
C ARG A 256 -17.09 -17.98 -19.81
N ALA A 257 -18.32 -17.84 -19.35
CA ALA A 257 -19.01 -16.57 -19.25
C ALA A 257 -19.60 -16.44 -17.86
N ALA A 258 -19.56 -15.23 -17.31
CA ALA A 258 -20.13 -14.92 -16.01
C ALA A 258 -20.77 -13.52 -16.05
N GLU A 259 -21.72 -13.32 -15.15
CA GLU A 259 -22.42 -12.06 -14.94
C GLU A 259 -21.91 -11.40 -13.66
N GLY A 260 -21.68 -10.09 -13.72
CA GLY A 260 -21.23 -9.31 -12.57
C GLY A 260 -21.88 -7.93 -12.52
N SER A 261 -21.69 -7.23 -11.38
CA SER A 261 -22.23 -5.88 -11.19
C SER A 261 -21.54 -4.80 -12.02
N GLY A 262 -20.45 -5.17 -12.71
CA GLY A 262 -19.62 -4.29 -13.52
C GLY A 262 -18.78 -5.09 -14.53
N PRO A 263 -18.18 -4.45 -15.54
CA PRO A 263 -17.37 -5.16 -16.54
C PRO A 263 -16.14 -5.85 -15.93
N VAL A 264 -15.53 -5.23 -14.93
CA VAL A 264 -14.35 -5.78 -14.23
C VAL A 264 -14.75 -6.96 -13.33
N ASP A 265 -15.89 -6.86 -12.65
CA ASP A 265 -16.42 -7.92 -11.80
C ASP A 265 -16.79 -9.16 -12.63
N ALA A 266 -17.52 -8.95 -13.74
CA ALA A 266 -17.87 -10.02 -14.67
C ALA A 266 -16.62 -10.71 -15.26
N LEU A 267 -15.61 -9.93 -15.66
CA LEU A 267 -14.34 -10.48 -16.14
C LEU A 267 -13.62 -11.31 -15.06
N ASN A 268 -13.60 -10.81 -13.83
CA ASN A 268 -12.97 -11.51 -12.71
C ASN A 268 -13.68 -12.82 -12.39
N LEU A 269 -15.02 -12.84 -12.38
CA LEU A 269 -15.82 -14.04 -12.18
C LEU A 269 -15.61 -15.06 -13.31
N ALA A 270 -15.67 -14.63 -14.56
CA ALA A 270 -15.45 -15.51 -15.72
C ALA A 270 -14.02 -16.09 -15.73
N LEU A 271 -13.02 -15.29 -15.36
CA LEU A 271 -11.64 -15.75 -15.21
C LEU A 271 -11.51 -16.76 -14.06
N ARG A 272 -12.12 -16.49 -12.90
CA ARG A 272 -12.15 -17.42 -11.76
C ARG A 272 -12.77 -18.76 -12.14
N GLU A 273 -13.92 -18.75 -12.78
CA GLU A 273 -14.63 -19.96 -13.20
C GLU A 273 -13.86 -20.77 -14.26
N ALA A 274 -13.13 -20.09 -15.15
CA ALA A 274 -12.29 -20.76 -16.14
C ALA A 274 -11.05 -21.42 -15.51
N LEU A 275 -10.48 -20.81 -14.47
CA LEU A 275 -9.25 -21.28 -13.84
C LEU A 275 -9.49 -22.29 -12.72
N THR A 276 -10.58 -22.18 -11.95
CA THR A 276 -10.85 -23.03 -10.77
C THR A 276 -10.80 -24.55 -11.05
N PRO A 277 -11.30 -25.07 -12.19
CA PRO A 277 -11.19 -26.50 -12.49
C PRO A 277 -9.76 -27.02 -12.64
N HIS A 278 -8.82 -26.15 -13.03
CA HIS A 278 -7.41 -26.48 -13.25
C HIS A 278 -6.53 -26.09 -12.05
N PHE A 279 -6.91 -25.03 -11.35
CA PHE A 279 -6.24 -24.47 -10.19
C PHE A 279 -7.30 -24.14 -9.12
N PRO A 280 -7.68 -25.11 -8.26
CA PRO A 280 -8.73 -24.92 -7.25
C PRO A 280 -8.51 -23.70 -6.35
N GLU A 281 -7.26 -23.32 -6.13
CA GLU A 281 -6.82 -22.18 -5.34
C GLU A 281 -7.27 -20.85 -5.95
N ALA A 282 -7.49 -20.78 -7.28
CA ALA A 282 -8.03 -19.59 -7.93
C ALA A 282 -9.37 -19.12 -7.30
N SER A 283 -10.13 -20.04 -6.70
CA SER A 283 -11.37 -19.75 -5.98
C SER A 283 -11.17 -18.97 -4.68
N GLU A 284 -9.96 -18.88 -4.14
CA GLU A 284 -9.62 -18.14 -2.92
C GLU A 284 -9.15 -16.70 -3.18
N LEU A 285 -8.81 -16.36 -4.44
CA LEU A 285 -8.38 -15.01 -4.79
C LEU A 285 -9.55 -14.01 -4.68
N ARG A 286 -9.40 -12.97 -3.86
CA ARG A 286 -10.41 -11.93 -3.63
C ARG A 286 -9.87 -10.58 -4.07
N LEU A 287 -10.59 -9.86 -4.93
CA LEU A 287 -10.32 -8.46 -5.24
C LEU A 287 -10.85 -7.59 -4.08
N THR A 288 -9.97 -6.85 -3.40
CA THR A 288 -10.31 -6.07 -2.20
C THR A 288 -10.33 -4.56 -2.44
N ASP A 289 -9.57 -4.06 -3.41
CA ASP A 289 -9.59 -2.64 -3.79
C ASP A 289 -9.40 -2.45 -5.30
N TYR A 290 -9.99 -1.38 -5.84
CA TYR A 290 -9.98 -1.03 -7.26
C TYR A 290 -9.79 0.49 -7.40
N VAL A 291 -8.61 0.91 -7.89
CA VAL A 291 -8.27 2.32 -8.02
C VAL A 291 -7.91 2.66 -9.47
N VAL A 292 -8.64 3.61 -10.06
CA VAL A 292 -8.37 4.14 -11.40
C VAL A 292 -7.80 5.55 -11.28
N LYS A 293 -6.70 5.82 -11.99
CA LYS A 293 -6.11 7.16 -12.10
C LYS A 293 -5.81 7.48 -13.55
N VAL A 294 -6.19 8.67 -13.98
CA VAL A 294 -5.76 9.23 -15.27
C VAL A 294 -4.28 9.60 -15.17
N VAL A 295 -3.46 9.13 -16.10
CA VAL A 295 -2.00 9.35 -16.09
C VAL A 295 -1.66 10.70 -16.72
N ASN A 296 -2.17 10.97 -17.92
CA ASN A 296 -1.90 12.20 -18.68
C ASN A 296 -3.23 12.85 -19.07
N SER A 297 -3.57 13.98 -18.45
CA SER A 297 -4.84 14.69 -18.67
C SER A 297 -4.87 15.55 -19.95
N THR A 298 -3.78 15.60 -20.73
CA THR A 298 -3.64 16.46 -21.91
C THR A 298 -4.19 15.86 -23.20
N GLU A 299 -4.52 14.56 -23.24
CA GLU A 299 -4.92 13.84 -24.47
C GLU A 299 -6.42 13.48 -24.53
N GLU A 300 -7.30 14.24 -23.86
CA GLU A 300 -8.77 14.04 -23.86
C GLU A 300 -9.17 12.54 -23.75
N THR A 301 -9.83 11.96 -24.75
CA THR A 301 -10.31 10.57 -24.75
C THR A 301 -9.22 9.52 -25.03
N ALA A 302 -8.03 9.94 -25.45
CA ALA A 302 -6.85 9.09 -25.60
C ALA A 302 -5.97 9.05 -24.33
N ALA A 303 -6.39 9.77 -23.28
CA ALA A 303 -5.69 9.77 -22.00
C ALA A 303 -5.56 8.34 -21.45
N ARG A 304 -4.32 7.92 -21.20
CA ARG A 304 -4.04 6.63 -20.56
C ARG A 304 -4.59 6.62 -19.14
N VAL A 305 -5.24 5.52 -18.79
CA VAL A 305 -5.67 5.21 -17.44
C VAL A 305 -4.77 4.14 -16.84
N ARG A 306 -4.40 4.35 -15.58
CA ARG A 306 -3.75 3.36 -14.72
C ARG A 306 -4.79 2.77 -13.80
N VAL A 307 -4.91 1.45 -13.82
CA VAL A 307 -5.75 0.67 -12.91
C VAL A 307 -4.82 -0.07 -11.95
N LEU A 308 -5.02 0.12 -10.65
CA LEU A 308 -4.40 -0.63 -9.57
C LEU A 308 -5.48 -1.52 -8.94
N LEU A 309 -5.19 -2.80 -8.80
CA LEU A 309 -6.03 -3.78 -8.13
C LEU A 309 -5.30 -4.30 -6.90
N GLU A 310 -5.90 -4.23 -5.71
CA GLU A 310 -5.40 -4.94 -4.53
C GLU A 310 -6.21 -6.20 -4.30
N HIS A 311 -5.53 -7.31 -4.00
CA HIS A 311 -6.13 -8.61 -3.77
C HIS A 311 -5.71 -9.18 -2.42
N SER A 312 -6.56 -10.03 -1.86
CA SER A 312 -6.27 -10.92 -0.74
C SER A 312 -6.24 -12.37 -1.24
N PHE A 313 -5.21 -13.11 -0.84
CA PHE A 313 -4.99 -14.51 -1.22
C PHE A 313 -4.16 -15.23 -0.16
N GLU A 314 -4.65 -16.38 0.33
CA GLU A 314 -3.96 -17.21 1.34
C GLU A 314 -3.46 -16.42 2.58
N GLY A 315 -4.23 -15.39 3.00
CA GLY A 315 -3.91 -14.57 4.19
C GLY A 315 -2.94 -13.41 3.93
N GLU A 316 -2.44 -13.24 2.71
CA GLU A 316 -1.61 -12.11 2.31
C GLU A 316 -2.34 -11.17 1.36
N THR A 317 -1.92 -9.89 1.36
CA THR A 317 -2.40 -8.90 0.39
C THR A 317 -1.30 -8.49 -0.58
N PHE A 318 -1.68 -8.26 -1.83
CA PHE A 318 -0.77 -7.79 -2.87
C PHE A 318 -1.52 -6.97 -3.92
N GLY A 319 -0.80 -6.13 -4.65
CA GLY A 319 -1.39 -5.37 -5.76
C GLY A 319 -0.82 -5.71 -7.13
N THR A 320 -1.61 -5.48 -8.17
CA THR A 320 -1.21 -5.52 -9.57
C THR A 320 -1.69 -4.28 -10.31
N VAL A 321 -1.00 -3.93 -11.39
CA VAL A 321 -1.23 -2.68 -12.12
C VAL A 321 -1.31 -2.92 -13.62
N GLY A 322 -2.26 -2.25 -14.27
CA GLY A 322 -2.40 -2.22 -15.71
C GLY A 322 -2.55 -0.79 -16.20
N VAL A 323 -1.96 -0.48 -17.36
CA VAL A 323 -2.10 0.83 -18.01
C VAL A 323 -2.52 0.64 -19.45
N ASN A 324 -3.57 1.36 -19.86
CA ASN A 324 -4.07 1.36 -21.22
C ASN A 324 -4.91 2.62 -21.47
N VAL A 325 -5.24 2.91 -22.73
CA VAL A 325 -6.24 3.94 -23.07
C VAL A 325 -7.67 3.46 -22.74
N ASP A 326 -7.90 2.14 -22.80
CA ASP A 326 -9.15 1.51 -22.40
C ASP A 326 -9.06 1.02 -20.94
N VAL A 327 -9.93 1.55 -20.08
CA VAL A 327 -10.01 1.17 -18.66
C VAL A 327 -10.29 -0.33 -18.48
N ILE A 328 -11.11 -0.94 -19.34
CA ILE A 328 -11.41 -2.37 -19.28
C ILE A 328 -10.16 -3.17 -19.63
N LYS A 329 -9.40 -2.75 -20.64
CA LYS A 329 -8.14 -3.41 -21.01
C LYS A 329 -7.07 -3.25 -19.93
N ALA A 330 -6.98 -2.08 -19.29
CA ALA A 330 -6.08 -1.85 -18.16
C ALA A 330 -6.44 -2.78 -16.98
N SER A 331 -7.73 -2.85 -16.62
CA SER A 331 -8.24 -3.77 -15.59
C SER A 331 -7.98 -5.23 -15.93
N TRP A 332 -8.21 -5.64 -17.18
CA TRP A 332 -7.95 -7.00 -17.64
C TRP A 332 -6.47 -7.39 -17.48
N ASN A 333 -5.55 -6.52 -17.89
CA ASN A 333 -4.13 -6.78 -17.76
C ASN A 333 -3.72 -6.95 -16.28
N ALA A 334 -4.22 -6.09 -15.39
CA ALA A 334 -3.97 -6.19 -13.95
C ALA A 334 -4.57 -7.47 -13.34
N LEU A 335 -5.79 -7.86 -13.74
CA LEU A 335 -6.44 -9.11 -13.29
C LEU A 335 -5.63 -10.35 -13.71
N VAL A 336 -5.23 -10.42 -14.99
CA VAL A 336 -4.43 -11.56 -15.49
C VAL A 336 -3.11 -11.70 -14.71
N GLU A 337 -2.43 -10.58 -14.45
CA GLU A 337 -1.23 -10.60 -13.61
C GLU A 337 -1.53 -11.04 -12.17
N ALA A 338 -2.67 -10.64 -11.59
CA ALA A 338 -3.03 -11.06 -10.24
C ALA A 338 -3.21 -12.57 -10.11
N TYR A 339 -3.90 -13.19 -11.06
CA TYR A 339 -4.08 -14.65 -11.07
C TYR A 339 -2.75 -15.38 -11.31
N HIS A 340 -1.90 -14.90 -12.23
CA HIS A 340 -0.57 -15.49 -12.41
C HIS A 340 0.26 -15.42 -11.11
N TYR A 341 0.33 -14.25 -10.49
CA TYR A 341 1.10 -14.06 -9.27
C TYR A 341 0.59 -14.94 -8.12
N ALA A 342 -0.72 -14.93 -7.87
CA ALA A 342 -1.33 -15.75 -6.81
C ALA A 342 -1.07 -17.25 -7.00
N LEU A 343 -1.31 -17.77 -8.21
CA LEU A 343 -1.17 -19.20 -8.49
C LEU A 343 0.29 -19.67 -8.48
N ILE A 344 1.23 -18.86 -8.99
CA ILE A 344 2.66 -19.15 -8.89
C ILE A 344 3.08 -19.25 -7.42
N ARG A 345 2.64 -18.31 -6.58
CA ARG A 345 2.96 -18.32 -5.15
C ARG A 345 2.39 -19.53 -4.42
N SER A 346 1.15 -19.90 -4.70
CA SER A 346 0.55 -21.09 -4.07
C SER A 346 1.30 -22.37 -4.46
N ALA A 347 1.71 -22.48 -5.73
CA ALA A 347 2.51 -23.63 -6.20
C ALA A 347 3.88 -23.71 -5.51
N GLU A 348 4.57 -22.58 -5.33
CA GLU A 348 5.84 -22.51 -4.59
C GLU A 348 5.68 -22.91 -3.13
N PHE A 349 4.66 -22.36 -2.45
CA PHE A 349 4.39 -22.67 -1.05
C PHE A 349 4.12 -24.17 -0.82
N LYS A 350 3.36 -24.80 -1.71
CA LYS A 350 3.11 -26.25 -1.66
C LYS A 350 4.37 -27.07 -1.88
N HIS A 351 5.26 -26.63 -2.78
CA HIS A 351 6.53 -27.30 -3.03
C HIS A 351 7.45 -27.23 -1.79
N GLU A 352 7.55 -26.06 -1.16
CA GLU A 352 8.32 -25.86 0.08
C GLU A 352 7.78 -26.73 1.23
N GLN A 353 6.46 -26.74 1.45
CA GLN A 353 5.82 -27.58 2.49
C GLN A 353 6.10 -29.08 2.26
N SER A 354 6.03 -29.55 1.02
CA SER A 354 6.31 -30.94 0.67
C SER A 354 7.78 -31.30 0.96
N SER A 355 8.70 -30.40 0.60
CA SER A 355 10.15 -30.59 0.82
C SER A 355 10.55 -30.62 2.30
N LEU A 356 9.81 -29.91 3.16
CA LEU A 356 9.98 -29.92 4.61
C LEU A 356 9.39 -31.15 5.28
N SER A 357 8.40 -31.81 4.66
CA SER A 357 7.80 -33.04 5.18
C SER A 357 8.57 -34.32 4.82
N GLU A 358 9.47 -34.23 3.83
CA GLU A 358 10.36 -35.34 3.41
C GLU A 358 11.71 -35.34 4.14
N GLN A 359 12.01 -34.32 4.96
CA GLN A 359 13.14 -34.26 5.89
C GLN A 359 12.69 -34.62 7.31
#